data_AF-A0A382Q6N2-F1
#
_entry.id   AF-A0A382Q6N2-F1
#
_cell.length_a   1.000
_cell.length_b   1.000
_cell.length_c   1.000
_cell.angle_alpha   90.00
_cell.angle_beta   90.00
_cell.angle_gamma   90.00
#
_symmetry.space_group_name_H-M   'P 1'
#
loop_
_entity.id
_entity.type
_entity.pdbx_description
1 polymer ?
#
loop_
_entity_poly.entity_id
_entity_poly.type
_entity_poly.pdbx_seq_one_letter_code
_entity_poly.pdbx_strand_id
1 'polypeptide(L)'
;MKWIGYLLSSLWRLWFLLIFMLVFIAFMPALFFFTGIIKNEIIVANLTRYWSKLTILLSFIIPQVEWEETLDKKTQYIFCPNH
;
A
#
# COMPACT_ATOMS: atom_id res chain seq x y z
N MET A 1 32.53 -7.15 -6.27
CA MET A 1 31.55 -7.68 -5.28
C MET A 1 30.08 -7.54 -5.75
N LYS A 2 29.77 -7.76 -7.04
CA LYS A 2 28.40 -7.62 -7.57
C LYS A 2 27.42 -8.65 -6.97
N TRP A 3 27.93 -9.84 -6.64
CA TRP A 3 27.16 -10.95 -6.06
C TRP A 3 26.54 -10.65 -4.70
N ILE A 4 27.21 -9.89 -3.83
CA ILE A 4 26.66 -9.48 -2.52
C ILE A 4 25.48 -8.54 -2.71
N GLY A 5 25.58 -7.59 -3.66
CA GLY A 5 24.46 -6.71 -4.01
C GLY A 5 23.25 -7.48 -4.53
N TYR A 6 23.47 -8.47 -5.40
CA TYR A 6 22.39 -9.34 -5.88
C TYR A 6 21.74 -10.17 -4.76
N LEU A 7 22.54 -10.70 -3.84
CA LEU A 7 22.02 -11.47 -2.70
C LEU A 7 21.13 -10.60 -1.79
N LEU A 8 21.63 -9.43 -1.37
CA LEU A 8 20.87 -8.48 -0.55
C LEU A 8 19.59 -8.02 -1.26
N SER A 9 19.67 -7.75 -2.57
CA SER A 9 18.52 -7.38 -3.39
C SER A 9 17.46 -8.49 -3.44
N SER A 10 17.88 -9.76 -3.57
CA SER A 10 16.98 -10.91 -3.53
C SER A 10 16.35 -11.13 -2.17
N LEU A 11 17.13 -10.99 -1.08
CA LEU A 11 16.61 -11.09 0.28
C LEU A 11 15.57 -10.01 0.56
N TRP A 12 15.81 -8.77 0.12
CA TRP A 12 14.84 -7.69 0.28
C TRP A 12 13.56 -7.92 -0.52
N ARG A 13 13.64 -8.42 -1.77
CA ARG A 13 12.43 -8.79 -2.54
C ARG A 13 11.63 -9.89 -1.87
N LEU A 14 12.30 -10.91 -1.33
CA LEU A 14 11.64 -11.98 -0.58
C LEU A 14 10.98 -11.42 0.69
N TRP A 15 11.66 -10.53 1.42
CA TRP A 15 11.09 -9.83 2.56
C TRP A 15 9.82 -9.05 2.18
N PHE A 16 9.89 -8.25 1.12
CA PHE A 16 8.74 -7.51 0.60
C PHE A 16 7.56 -8.45 0.31
N LEU A 17 7.80 -9.57 -0.37
CA LEU A 17 6.76 -10.56 -0.67
C LEU A 17 6.13 -11.12 0.60
N LEU A 18 6.94 -11.48 1.60
CA LEU A 18 6.44 -12.00 2.88
C LEU A 18 5.59 -10.97 3.62
N ILE A 19 6.05 -9.71 3.70
CA ILE A 19 5.29 -8.61 4.30
C ILE A 19 3.98 -8.36 3.55
N PHE A 20 4.01 -8.35 2.22
CA PHE A 20 2.82 -8.20 1.39
C PHE A 20 1.80 -9.30 1.71
N MET A 21 2.22 -10.57 1.69
CA MET A 21 1.35 -11.71 2.00
C MET A 21 0.77 -11.63 3.40
N LEU A 22 1.59 -11.28 4.40
CA LEU A 22 1.16 -11.15 5.79
C LEU A 22 0.10 -10.06 5.94
N VAL A 23 0.36 -8.86 5.43
CA VAL A 23 -0.59 -7.74 5.53
C VAL A 23 -1.87 -8.05 4.73
N PHE A 24 -1.73 -8.65 3.54
CA PHE A 24 -2.87 -9.05 2.72
C PHE A 24 -3.78 -10.02 3.48
N ILE A 25 -3.23 -11.11 4.01
CA ILE A 25 -4.00 -12.11 4.77
C ILE A 25 -4.67 -11.48 5.99
N ALA A 26 -3.98 -10.57 6.69
CA ALA A 26 -4.53 -9.89 7.86
C ALA A 26 -5.72 -8.97 7.51
N PHE A 27 -5.66 -8.27 6.38
CA PHE A 27 -6.71 -7.32 5.96
C PHE A 27 -7.85 -7.99 5.18
N MET A 28 -7.60 -9.16 4.57
CA MET A 28 -8.56 -9.82 3.69
C MET A 28 -9.93 -10.09 4.33
N PRO A 29 -10.05 -10.55 5.59
CA PRO A 29 -11.36 -10.78 6.22
C PRO A 29 -12.19 -9.50 6.34
N ALA A 30 -11.56 -8.40 6.76
CA ALA A 30 -12.22 -7.11 6.91
C ALA A 30 -12.63 -6.56 5.53
N LEU A 31 -11.75 -6.63 4.53
CA LEU A 31 -12.06 -6.20 3.17
C LEU A 31 -13.22 -7.00 2.58
N PHE A 32 -13.23 -8.32 2.74
CA PHE A 32 -14.33 -9.17 2.29
C PHE A 32 -15.66 -8.78 2.99
N PHE A 33 -15.64 -8.61 4.30
CA PHE A 33 -16.83 -8.25 5.08
C PHE A 33 -17.40 -6.89 4.64
N PHE A 34 -16.58 -5.86 4.53
CA PHE A 34 -17.04 -4.52 4.16
C PHE A 34 -17.35 -4.37 2.67
N THR A 35 -16.76 -5.18 1.80
CA THR A 35 -17.06 -5.15 0.36
C THR A 35 -18.29 -5.99 0.01
N GLY A 36 -18.36 -7.24 0.48
CA GLY A 36 -19.38 -8.20 0.06
C GLY A 36 -20.66 -8.18 0.90
N ILE A 37 -20.54 -7.95 2.21
CA ILE A 37 -21.65 -8.07 3.14
C ILE A 37 -22.23 -6.69 3.46
N ILE A 38 -21.43 -5.80 4.07
CA ILE A 38 -21.88 -4.46 4.46
C ILE A 38 -21.94 -3.50 3.28
N LYS A 39 -21.12 -3.72 2.25
CA LYS A 39 -21.03 -2.88 1.04
C LYS A 39 -20.76 -1.40 1.36
N ASN A 40 -19.83 -1.13 2.27
CA ASN A 40 -19.43 0.22 2.66
C ASN A 40 -18.09 0.61 2.01
N GLU A 41 -18.20 1.32 0.89
CA GLU A 41 -17.05 1.72 0.07
C GLU A 41 -16.10 2.69 0.78
N ILE A 42 -16.61 3.55 1.66
CA ILE A 42 -15.79 4.50 2.43
C ILE A 42 -14.86 3.74 3.40
N ILE A 43 -15.39 2.72 4.06
CA ILE A 43 -14.58 1.87 4.96
C ILE A 43 -13.56 1.08 4.13
N VAL A 44 -13.97 0.52 2.99
CA VAL A 44 -13.07 -0.20 2.08
C VAL A 44 -11.91 0.69 1.63
N ALA A 45 -12.19 1.93 1.20
CA ALA A 45 -11.16 2.90 0.79
C ALA A 45 -10.18 3.24 1.92
N ASN A 46 -10.66 3.35 3.17
CA ASN A 46 -9.78 3.56 4.31
C ASN A 46 -8.94 2.32 4.62
N LEU A 47 -9.53 1.12 4.58
CA LEU A 47 -8.82 -0.14 4.80
C LEU A 47 -7.72 -0.36 3.77
N THR A 48 -8.00 -0.15 2.48
CA THR A 48 -6.99 -0.27 1.42
C THR A 48 -5.89 0.77 1.58
N ARG A 49 -6.21 2.00 2.00
CA ARG A 49 -5.20 3.01 2.33
C ARG A 49 -4.28 2.57 3.46
N TYR A 50 -4.82 2.00 4.54
CA TYR A 50 -4.01 1.48 5.65
C TYR A 50 -3.18 0.27 5.24
N TRP A 51 -3.75 -0.64 4.45
CA TRP A 51 -3.04 -1.76 3.86
C TRP A 51 -1.82 -1.27 3.08
N SER A 52 -2.00 -0.37 2.10
CA SER A 52 -0.88 0.15 1.30
C SER A 52 0.20 0.82 2.16
N LYS A 53 -0.20 1.67 3.11
CA LYS A 53 0.74 2.32 4.04
C LYS A 53 1.54 1.31 4.85
N LEU A 54 0.88 0.29 5.39
CA LEU A 54 1.51 -0.71 6.24
C LEU A 54 2.48 -1.60 5.44
N THR A 55 2.09 -2.04 4.25
CA THR A 55 2.97 -2.81 3.35
C THR A 55 4.23 -2.02 3.00
N ILE A 56 4.08 -0.74 2.64
CA ILE A 56 5.20 0.15 2.30
C ILE A 56 6.13 0.36 3.50
N LEU A 57 5.56 0.70 4.67
CA LEU A 57 6.32 0.96 5.90
C LEU A 57 7.13 -0.26 6.35
N LEU A 58 6.49 -1.42 6.43
CA LEU A 58 7.14 -2.67 6.85
C LEU A 58 8.15 -3.21 5.83
N SER A 59 8.08 -2.72 4.59
CA SER A 59 9.06 -3.01 3.53
C SER A 59 10.23 -2.03 3.49
N PHE A 60 10.29 -1.09 4.44
CA PHE A 60 11.31 -0.04 4.51
C PHE A 60 11.32 0.88 3.29
N ILE A 61 10.17 1.06 2.64
CA ILE A 61 10.00 2.01 1.55
C ILE A 61 9.49 3.32 2.17
N ILE A 62 10.24 4.41 1.99
CA ILE A 62 9.85 5.74 2.47
C ILE A 62 9.42 6.56 1.26
N PRO A 63 8.10 6.73 1.01
CA PRO A 63 7.64 7.53 -0.10
C PRO A 63 8.00 9.00 0.13
N GLN A 64 8.62 9.61 -0.88
CA GLN A 64 8.80 11.06 -0.96
C GLN A 64 7.65 11.61 -1.79
N VAL A 65 6.90 12.56 -1.23
CA VAL A 65 5.76 13.18 -1.91
C VAL A 65 6.01 14.66 -1.98
N GLU A 66 6.20 15.15 -3.19
CA GLU A 66 6.32 16.57 -3.49
C GLU A 66 4.96 17.08 -3.98
N TRP A 67 4.50 18.18 -3.40
CA TRP A 67 3.23 18.80 -3.74
C TRP A 67 3.50 20.16 -4.38
N GLU A 68 2.98 20.38 -5.57
CA GLU A 68 2.97 21.70 -6.20
C GLU A 68 1.96 22.63 -5.49
N GLU A 69 0.81 22.07 -5.11
CA GLU A 69 -0.24 22.77 -4.37
C GLU A 69 -0.93 21.84 -3.36
N THR A 70 -1.52 22.43 -2.32
CA THR A 70 -2.29 21.67 -1.32
C THR A 70 -3.69 21.36 -1.86
N LEU A 71 -4.09 20.09 -1.82
CA LEU A 71 -5.44 19.67 -2.21
C LEU A 71 -6.51 20.10 -1.18
N ASP A 72 -7.60 20.70 -1.64
CA ASP A 72 -8.77 21.02 -0.82
C ASP A 72 -9.62 19.76 -0.57
N LYS A 73 -9.80 19.39 0.69
CA LYS A 73 -10.58 18.20 1.08
C LYS A 73 -12.05 18.26 0.69
N LYS A 74 -12.59 19.45 0.34
CA LYS A 74 -13.98 19.63 -0.08
C LYS A 74 -14.18 19.50 -1.59
N THR A 75 -13.10 19.40 -2.35
CA THR A 75 -13.13 19.34 -3.81
C THR A 75 -12.90 17.91 -4.29
N GLN A 76 -13.56 17.55 -5.39
CA GLN A 76 -13.34 16.26 -6.06
C GLN A 76 -12.20 16.41 -7.07
N TYR A 77 -11.26 15.47 -7.04
CA TYR A 77 -10.11 15.44 -7.93
C TYR A 77 -10.08 14.14 -8.72
N ILE A 78 -9.57 14.22 -9.94
CA ILE A 78 -9.15 13.06 -10.72
C ILE A 78 -7.62 13.03 -10.64
N PHE A 79 -7.07 11.96 -10.08
CA PHE A 79 -5.63 11.73 -10.13
C PHE A 79 -5.28 11.15 -11.49
N CYS A 80 -4.36 11.79 -12.21
CA CYS A 80 -3.83 11.34 -13.49
C CYS A 80 -2.40 10.81 -13.29
N PRO A 81 -2.23 9.56 -12.83
CA PRO A 81 -0.90 8.96 -12.68
C PRO A 81 -0.24 8.76 -14.03
N ASN A 82 1.07 8.57 -14.02
CA ASN A 82 1.86 8.26 -15.22
C ASN A 82 1.56 6.87 -15.81
N HIS A 83 0.93 5.98 -15.03
CA HIS A 83 0.45 4.67 -15.44
C HIS A 83 -0.82 4.30 -14.63
#